data_AF-A0A8T2HBV5-F1
#
_entry.id   AF-A0A8T2HBV5-F1
#
_cell.length_a   1.000
_cell.length_b   1.000
_cell.length_c   1.000
_cell.angle_alpha   90.00
_cell.angle_beta   90.00
_cell.angle_gamma   90.00
#
_symmetry.space_group_name_H-M   'P 1'
#
loop_
_entity.id
_entity.type
_entity.pdbx_description
1 polymer ?
#
loop_
_entity_poly.entity_id
_entity_poly.type
_entity_poly.pdbx_seq_one_letter_code
_entity_poly.pdbx_strand_id
1 'polypeptide(L)'
;MSSGTCLDSHQDGLITSCPWDPRIKGQFFHQTAFSIPLTRVKGFINDIKSLVKIEPKSLCALERSNGVLIRYVTSSSAFLGKEEKALDFDLTYYRSKDEPLTPRLYEDFIEEIEQMGIFKYNALPHWGKNRNLAFDGVIRKYKNANTFLKVKERFDPLGLFSTEWTNQILGLKGNVTIVKEGCALEGLCVCSDDAHCAPKKGYLCRPGKVYTKARVCTHICYGSSVNVSSLIPNFFSTISILNSRSVMNGASPAHSLVSTTAVAGGGGSSGAAAGLDDFHFPPDIPSMQERKDEAMRVLKADLMTELDKEVKSLEEDSWMFEGPRSRIHLISRRGNFLKKGGEVKLW
;
A
#
# COMPACT_ATOMS: atom_id res chain seq x y z
N MET A 1 10.56 -4.53 9.37
CA MET A 1 10.92 -5.63 8.45
C MET A 1 11.97 -5.12 7.51
N SER A 2 13.20 -5.59 7.62
CA SER A 2 14.18 -5.53 6.54
C SER A 2 13.88 -6.66 5.57
N SER A 3 13.67 -6.36 4.28
CA SER A 3 13.80 -7.40 3.25
C SER A 3 15.24 -7.92 3.29
N GLY A 4 15.42 -9.24 3.13
CA GLY A 4 16.76 -9.81 3.03
C GLY A 4 17.54 -9.27 1.84
N THR A 5 18.87 -9.40 1.88
CA THR A 5 19.71 -9.22 0.70
C THR A 5 19.27 -10.18 -0.40
N CYS A 6 19.43 -9.78 -1.65
CA CYS A 6 19.23 -10.68 -2.77
C CYS A 6 20.30 -11.76 -2.79
N LEU A 7 19.98 -12.90 -3.40
CA LEU A 7 20.94 -13.98 -3.61
C LEU A 7 21.83 -13.59 -4.79
N ASP A 8 22.89 -12.82 -4.50
CA ASP A 8 23.81 -12.26 -5.47
C ASP A 8 24.83 -13.30 -6.02
N SER A 9 24.42 -14.57 -6.13
CA SER A 9 25.29 -15.68 -6.51
C SER A 9 25.70 -15.58 -7.98
N HIS A 10 26.95 -15.22 -8.24
CA HIS A 10 27.52 -15.17 -9.60
C HIS A 10 27.40 -16.49 -10.39
N GLN A 11 27.13 -17.62 -9.72
CA GLN A 11 27.06 -18.95 -10.33
C GLN A 11 25.65 -19.31 -10.85
N ASP A 12 24.60 -18.58 -10.48
CA ASP A 12 23.21 -18.95 -10.84
C ASP A 12 22.67 -18.22 -12.08
N GLY A 13 23.40 -17.24 -12.62
CA GLY A 13 22.96 -16.46 -13.79
C GLY A 13 21.82 -15.47 -13.52
N LEU A 14 21.65 -15.01 -12.27
CA LEU A 14 20.54 -14.15 -11.79
C LEU A 14 19.18 -14.87 -11.74
N ILE A 15 19.17 -16.20 -11.63
CA ILE A 15 17.93 -17.01 -11.56
C ILE A 15 17.20 -16.82 -10.21
N THR A 16 17.92 -16.57 -9.13
CA THR A 16 17.38 -16.35 -7.77
C THR A 16 17.39 -14.88 -7.31
N SER A 17 17.71 -13.95 -8.21
CA SER A 17 17.61 -12.50 -7.97
C SER A 17 16.23 -12.06 -7.46
N CYS A 18 16.19 -11.11 -6.53
CA CYS A 18 14.93 -10.52 -6.09
C CYS A 18 14.21 -9.81 -7.25
N PRO A 19 12.87 -9.66 -7.20
CA PRO A 19 12.15 -8.79 -8.12
C PRO A 19 12.68 -7.34 -8.19
N TRP A 20 13.29 -6.82 -7.13
CA TRP A 20 13.85 -5.46 -7.05
C TRP A 20 15.39 -5.39 -7.28
N ASP A 21 16.02 -6.47 -7.73
CA ASP A 21 17.45 -6.48 -8.05
C ASP A 21 17.77 -5.52 -9.23
N PRO A 22 18.72 -4.56 -9.07
CA PRO A 22 18.99 -3.56 -10.10
C PRO A 22 19.60 -4.12 -11.39
N ARG A 23 20.13 -5.35 -11.38
CA ARG A 23 20.75 -6.02 -12.54
C ARG A 23 19.71 -6.59 -13.51
N ILE A 24 18.48 -6.82 -13.06
CA ILE A 24 17.39 -7.36 -13.89
C ILE A 24 16.35 -6.27 -14.21
N LYS A 25 15.56 -6.48 -15.27
CA LYS A 25 14.41 -5.62 -15.60
C LYS A 25 13.17 -6.00 -14.78
N GLY A 26 13.33 -5.96 -13.46
CA GLY A 26 12.32 -6.34 -12.48
C GLY A 26 11.39 -5.20 -12.05
N GLN A 27 10.84 -5.34 -10.85
CA GLN A 27 10.00 -4.35 -10.18
C GLN A 27 10.78 -3.06 -9.89
N PHE A 28 10.20 -1.93 -10.28
CA PHE A 28 10.62 -0.61 -9.85
C PHE A 28 9.38 0.22 -9.54
N PHE A 29 9.31 0.73 -8.32
CA PHE A 29 8.15 1.42 -7.77
C PHE A 29 8.60 2.48 -6.77
N HIS A 30 7.74 3.43 -6.49
CA HIS A 30 7.84 4.27 -5.30
C HIS A 30 6.85 3.80 -4.24
N GLN A 31 7.15 4.10 -2.98
CA GLN A 31 6.21 4.01 -1.88
C GLN A 31 6.11 5.37 -1.20
N THR A 32 4.88 5.86 -1.05
CA THR A 32 4.51 6.94 -0.13
C THR A 32 3.79 6.29 1.03
N ALA A 33 4.33 6.39 2.25
CA ALA A 33 3.71 5.80 3.44
C ALA A 33 3.62 6.80 4.59
N PHE A 34 2.46 6.88 5.24
CA PHE A 34 2.22 7.84 6.33
C PHE A 34 1.25 7.30 7.37
N SER A 35 1.27 7.93 8.54
CA SER A 35 0.63 7.45 9.76
C SER A 35 -0.41 8.43 10.25
N ILE A 36 -1.67 8.01 10.34
CA ILE A 36 -2.79 8.83 10.82
C ILE A 36 -3.24 8.29 12.18
N PRO A 37 -3.27 9.14 13.24
CA PRO A 37 -3.77 8.75 14.55
C PRO A 37 -5.20 8.21 14.48
N LEU A 38 -5.52 7.18 15.29
CA LEU A 38 -6.83 6.52 15.25
C LEU A 38 -8.01 7.51 15.45
N THR A 39 -7.78 8.57 16.25
CA THR A 39 -8.70 9.70 16.46
C THR A 39 -9.11 10.45 15.18
N ARG A 40 -8.39 10.27 14.07
CA ARG A 40 -8.58 10.98 12.79
C ARG A 40 -8.85 10.06 11.59
N VAL A 41 -8.52 8.76 11.71
CA VAL A 41 -8.63 7.75 10.63
C VAL A 41 -9.99 7.77 9.92
N LYS A 42 -11.10 7.82 10.68
CA LYS A 42 -12.46 7.80 10.12
C LYS A 42 -12.74 8.98 9.18
N GLY A 43 -12.20 10.16 9.48
CA GLY A 43 -12.32 11.32 8.58
C GLY A 43 -11.56 11.12 7.27
N PHE A 44 -10.32 10.64 7.36
CA PHE A 44 -9.48 10.38 6.19
C PHE A 44 -10.06 9.29 5.27
N ILE A 45 -10.54 8.19 5.83
CA ILE A 45 -11.21 7.13 5.06
C ILE A 45 -12.48 7.68 4.39
N ASN A 46 -13.24 8.55 5.04
CA ASN A 46 -14.42 9.19 4.44
C ASN A 46 -14.07 10.16 3.29
N ASP A 47 -12.94 10.86 3.36
CA ASP A 47 -12.45 11.66 2.22
C ASP A 47 -12.04 10.76 1.03
N ILE A 48 -11.33 9.65 1.28
CA ILE A 48 -11.00 8.67 0.22
C ILE A 48 -12.27 8.06 -0.37
N LYS A 49 -13.23 7.63 0.47
CA LYS A 49 -14.54 7.13 0.01
C LYS A 49 -15.35 8.23 -0.71
N SER A 50 -14.99 9.51 -0.57
CA SER A 50 -15.57 10.62 -1.36
C SER A 50 -14.85 10.84 -2.70
N LEU A 51 -13.51 10.67 -2.75
CA LEU A 51 -12.75 10.68 -4.01
C LEU A 51 -13.15 9.52 -4.94
N VAL A 52 -13.25 8.29 -4.40
CA VAL A 52 -13.64 7.10 -5.17
C VAL A 52 -15.08 7.20 -5.71
N LYS A 53 -15.96 7.98 -5.08
CA LYS A 53 -17.30 8.27 -5.62
C LYS A 53 -17.30 9.17 -6.86
N ILE A 54 -16.24 9.96 -7.08
CA ILE A 54 -16.10 10.83 -8.25
C ILE A 54 -15.59 10.04 -9.47
N GLU A 55 -14.62 9.14 -9.24
CA GLU A 55 -14.14 8.19 -10.24
C GLU A 55 -13.83 6.84 -9.56
N PRO A 56 -14.71 5.82 -9.70
CA PRO A 56 -14.54 4.51 -9.06
C PRO A 56 -13.23 3.79 -9.42
N LYS A 57 -12.61 4.09 -10.56
CA LYS A 57 -11.34 3.49 -10.99
C LYS A 57 -10.10 4.26 -10.52
N SER A 58 -10.27 5.36 -9.79
CA SER A 58 -9.18 6.27 -9.38
C SER A 58 -8.00 5.58 -8.68
N LEU A 59 -8.23 4.45 -7.99
CA LEU A 59 -7.19 3.71 -7.28
C LEU A 59 -6.51 2.58 -8.07
N CYS A 60 -6.88 2.35 -9.35
CA CYS A 60 -6.32 1.26 -10.16
C CYS A 60 -4.79 1.33 -10.37
N ALA A 61 -4.16 2.50 -10.18
CA ALA A 61 -2.70 2.63 -10.16
C ALA A 61 -2.05 1.96 -8.93
N LEU A 62 -2.72 2.03 -7.77
CA LEU A 62 -2.32 1.36 -6.55
C LEU A 62 -2.67 -0.12 -6.60
N GLU A 63 -3.88 -0.46 -7.06
CA GLU A 63 -4.36 -1.85 -7.21
C GLU A 63 -3.37 -2.74 -7.99
N ARG A 64 -2.87 -2.25 -9.12
CA ARG A 64 -1.82 -2.91 -9.94
C ARG A 64 -0.45 -3.04 -9.27
N SER A 65 -0.29 -2.46 -8.09
CA SER A 65 0.97 -2.26 -7.37
C SER A 65 0.87 -2.77 -5.91
N ASN A 66 0.07 -3.81 -5.67
CA ASN A 66 -0.27 -4.40 -4.35
C ASN A 66 -1.30 -3.61 -3.51
N GLY A 67 -1.98 -2.61 -4.07
CA GLY A 67 -3.07 -1.88 -3.43
C GLY A 67 -2.62 -0.87 -2.36
N VAL A 68 -3.50 -0.63 -1.39
CA VAL A 68 -3.22 0.15 -0.18
C VAL A 68 -3.01 -0.83 0.97
N LEU A 69 -1.80 -0.88 1.52
CA LEU A 69 -1.51 -1.69 2.70
C LEU A 69 -1.77 -0.86 3.95
N ILE A 70 -2.72 -1.31 4.79
CA ILE A 70 -3.13 -0.63 6.02
C ILE A 70 -2.66 -1.47 7.22
N ARG A 71 -1.97 -0.86 8.19
CA ARG A 71 -1.34 -1.56 9.32
C ARG A 71 -1.48 -0.78 10.63
N TYR A 72 -1.95 -1.44 11.69
CA TYR A 72 -1.93 -0.87 13.04
C TYR A 72 -0.49 -0.66 13.54
N VAL A 73 -0.21 0.52 14.11
CA VAL A 73 1.07 0.83 14.77
C VAL A 73 0.82 1.49 16.12
N THR A 74 1.57 1.04 17.13
CA THR A 74 1.50 1.56 18.50
C THR A 74 2.37 2.82 18.69
N SER A 75 2.10 3.55 19.78
CA SER A 75 2.90 4.68 20.24
C SER A 75 4.34 4.27 20.62
N SER A 76 5.28 5.20 20.50
CA SER A 76 6.71 5.01 20.76
C SER A 76 7.29 6.18 21.55
N SER A 77 8.21 5.89 22.48
CA SER A 77 8.96 6.89 23.25
C SER A 77 10.15 7.51 22.51
N ALA A 78 10.42 7.09 21.26
CA ALA A 78 11.50 7.67 20.46
C ALA A 78 11.18 9.14 20.08
N PHE A 79 12.21 10.01 20.07
CA PHE A 79 12.01 11.45 19.88
C PHE A 79 11.38 11.83 18.51
N LEU A 80 11.64 11.03 17.47
CA LEU A 80 11.01 11.13 16.14
C LEU A 80 10.02 9.97 15.88
N GLY A 81 9.45 9.43 16.96
CA GLY A 81 8.44 8.37 16.95
C GLY A 81 6.99 8.89 16.88
N LYS A 82 6.04 7.95 16.92
CA LYS A 82 4.60 8.21 16.97
C LYS A 82 4.15 8.39 18.41
N GLU A 83 3.52 9.51 18.79
CA GLU A 83 3.05 9.70 20.17
C GLU A 83 1.76 8.89 20.47
N GLU A 84 0.91 8.68 19.48
CA GLU A 84 -0.38 7.98 19.59
C GLU A 84 -0.39 6.66 18.79
N LYS A 85 -1.37 5.79 19.09
CA LYS A 85 -1.73 4.67 18.19
C LYS A 85 -2.25 5.22 16.86
N ALA A 86 -1.84 4.59 15.76
CA ALA A 86 -2.14 5.05 14.40
C ALA A 86 -2.40 3.87 13.45
N LEU A 87 -2.99 4.17 12.29
CA LEU A 87 -2.85 3.34 11.10
C LEU A 87 -1.73 3.91 10.22
N ASP A 88 -0.78 3.06 9.85
CA ASP A 88 0.12 3.29 8.73
C ASP A 88 -0.60 2.88 7.44
N PHE A 89 -0.61 3.78 6.46
CA PHE A 89 -1.04 3.52 5.09
C PHE A 89 0.21 3.51 4.21
N ASP A 90 0.49 2.42 3.50
CA ASP A 90 1.48 2.39 2.42
C ASP A 90 0.78 2.44 1.05
N LEU A 91 1.04 3.49 0.28
CA LEU A 91 0.64 3.64 -1.12
C LEU A 91 1.83 3.23 -1.99
N THR A 92 1.73 2.08 -2.64
CA THR A 92 2.76 1.59 -3.59
C THR A 92 2.30 1.87 -5.02
N TYR A 93 3.20 2.35 -5.88
CA TYR A 93 2.86 2.59 -7.28
C TYR A 93 4.09 2.48 -8.20
N TYR A 94 3.88 1.95 -9.39
CA TYR A 94 4.86 1.96 -10.46
C TYR A 94 5.33 3.39 -10.80
N ARG A 95 6.62 3.52 -11.11
CA ARG A 95 7.26 4.73 -11.63
C ARG A 95 8.20 4.32 -12.76
N SER A 96 8.15 5.00 -13.90
CA SER A 96 9.03 4.67 -15.03
C SER A 96 10.47 5.13 -14.79
N LYS A 97 11.45 4.30 -15.18
CA LYS A 97 12.87 4.68 -15.26
C LYS A 97 13.14 5.53 -16.51
N ASP A 98 12.53 5.14 -17.62
CA ASP A 98 12.84 5.65 -18.95
C ASP A 98 12.06 6.93 -19.29
N GLU A 99 10.85 7.08 -18.73
CA GLU A 99 10.02 8.28 -18.85
C GLU A 99 9.52 8.77 -17.48
N PRO A 100 10.38 9.40 -16.65
CA PRO A 100 10.00 9.89 -15.33
C PRO A 100 8.95 11.01 -15.38
N LEU A 101 8.90 11.78 -16.48
CA LEU A 101 7.92 12.84 -16.71
C LEU A 101 6.60 12.35 -17.35
N THR A 102 6.27 11.06 -17.17
CA THR A 102 4.95 10.50 -17.49
C THR A 102 4.11 10.44 -16.23
N PRO A 103 3.03 11.22 -16.12
CA PRO A 103 2.07 11.12 -15.02
C PRO A 103 1.51 9.70 -14.87
N ARG A 104 1.26 9.31 -13.62
CA ARG A 104 0.62 8.04 -13.25
C ARG A 104 -0.85 8.06 -13.71
N LEU A 105 -1.41 6.87 -13.86
CA LEU A 105 -2.86 6.73 -14.07
C LEU A 105 -3.59 7.33 -12.83
N TYR A 106 -4.47 8.30 -13.04
CA TYR A 106 -5.10 9.10 -11.98
C TYR A 106 -4.11 9.80 -11.03
N GLU A 107 -3.00 10.32 -11.58
CA GLU A 107 -1.97 11.13 -10.87
C GLU A 107 -2.56 12.04 -9.80
N ASP A 108 -3.56 12.84 -10.16
CA ASP A 108 -4.19 13.83 -9.31
C ASP A 108 -4.97 13.24 -8.12
N PHE A 109 -5.62 12.08 -8.28
CA PHE A 109 -6.24 11.38 -7.15
C PHE A 109 -5.18 10.85 -6.17
N ILE A 110 -4.05 10.36 -6.67
CA ILE A 110 -2.98 9.81 -5.81
C ILE A 110 -2.22 10.93 -5.09
N GLU A 111 -1.91 12.04 -5.78
CA GLU A 111 -1.35 13.25 -5.16
C GLU A 111 -2.32 13.87 -4.14
N GLU A 112 -3.64 13.87 -4.42
CA GLU A 112 -4.62 14.42 -3.48
C GLU A 112 -4.69 13.60 -2.19
N ILE A 113 -4.60 12.26 -2.27
CA ILE A 113 -4.55 11.38 -1.09
C ILE A 113 -3.25 11.58 -0.29
N GLU A 114 -2.11 11.73 -0.97
CA GLU A 114 -0.82 12.07 -0.33
C GLU A 114 -0.91 13.41 0.41
N GLN A 115 -1.47 14.44 -0.23
CA GLN A 115 -1.63 15.78 0.36
C GLN A 115 -2.72 15.83 1.45
N MET A 116 -3.81 15.05 1.35
CA MET A 116 -4.79 14.88 2.42
C MET A 116 -4.14 14.27 3.67
N GLY A 117 -3.41 13.16 3.53
CA GLY A 117 -2.72 12.52 4.65
C GLY A 117 -1.74 13.49 5.31
N ILE A 118 -0.76 13.97 4.54
CA ILE A 118 0.34 14.81 5.06
C ILE A 118 -0.14 16.16 5.59
N PHE A 119 -1.06 16.86 4.90
CA PHE A 119 -1.44 18.25 5.24
C PHE A 119 -2.82 18.39 5.88
N LYS A 120 -3.89 17.72 5.38
CA LYS A 120 -5.24 17.84 5.98
C LYS A 120 -5.30 17.17 7.36
N TYR A 121 -4.74 15.96 7.48
CA TYR A 121 -4.79 15.17 8.72
C TYR A 121 -3.57 15.30 9.63
N ASN A 122 -2.52 15.98 9.16
CA ASN A 122 -1.21 16.08 9.81
C ASN A 122 -0.57 14.70 10.07
N ALA A 123 -0.65 13.79 9.10
CA ALA A 123 -0.02 12.49 9.20
C ALA A 123 1.51 12.61 9.36
N LEU A 124 2.10 11.67 10.09
CA LEU A 124 3.55 11.52 10.18
C LEU A 124 4.04 10.69 8.99
N PRO A 125 4.97 11.18 8.14
CA PRO A 125 5.54 10.39 7.06
C PRO A 125 6.46 9.29 7.61
N HIS A 126 6.44 8.12 6.98
CA HIS A 126 7.43 7.08 7.23
C HIS A 126 8.79 7.51 6.63
N TRP A 127 9.79 7.74 7.50
CA TRP A 127 11.12 8.27 7.15
C TRP A 127 11.82 7.55 5.98
N GLY A 128 11.63 6.23 5.83
CA GLY A 128 12.22 5.44 4.74
C GLY A 128 11.33 5.16 3.52
N LYS A 129 10.16 5.83 3.38
CA LYS A 129 9.17 5.55 2.32
C LYS A 129 8.39 6.81 1.89
N ASN A 130 9.10 7.86 1.52
CA ASN A 130 8.49 9.13 1.11
C ASN A 130 9.40 9.92 0.18
N ARG A 131 8.85 11.00 -0.37
CA ARG A 131 9.49 11.95 -1.29
C ARG A 131 9.52 13.33 -0.62
N ASN A 132 10.32 14.27 -1.14
CA ASN A 132 10.61 15.55 -0.47
C ASN A 132 9.36 16.34 -0.04
N LEU A 133 8.26 16.31 -0.81
CA LEU A 133 6.97 16.91 -0.46
C LEU A 133 6.48 16.52 0.94
N ALA A 134 6.55 15.23 1.29
CA ALA A 134 6.05 14.73 2.57
C ALA A 134 6.92 15.15 3.77
N PHE A 135 8.17 15.56 3.50
CA PHE A 135 9.13 16.01 4.50
C PHE A 135 9.16 17.54 4.71
N ASP A 136 8.41 18.34 3.93
CA ASP A 136 8.36 19.78 4.16
C ASP A 136 7.82 20.09 5.57
N GLY A 137 8.63 20.83 6.34
CA GLY A 137 8.32 21.20 7.71
C GLY A 137 8.16 20.05 8.70
N VAL A 138 8.47 18.81 8.30
CA VAL A 138 8.08 17.58 9.02
C VAL A 138 8.54 17.56 10.47
N ILE A 139 9.71 18.13 10.75
CA ILE A 139 10.27 18.20 12.10
C ILE A 139 9.33 18.89 13.10
N ARG A 140 8.51 19.83 12.64
CA ARG A 140 7.49 20.54 13.44
C ARG A 140 6.32 19.66 13.88
N LYS A 141 6.16 18.47 13.30
CA LYS A 141 5.14 17.48 13.69
C LYS A 141 5.55 16.63 14.90
N TYR A 142 6.83 16.67 15.30
CA TYR A 142 7.36 15.88 16.42
C TYR A 142 7.62 16.77 17.65
N LYS A 143 6.79 16.60 18.69
CA LYS A 143 6.91 17.31 19.99
C LYS A 143 8.32 17.29 20.57
N ASN A 144 9.02 16.15 20.45
CA ASN A 144 10.35 15.92 21.00
C ASN A 144 11.50 16.24 20.03
N ALA A 145 11.23 16.89 18.88
CA ALA A 145 12.24 17.27 17.90
C ALA A 145 13.40 18.08 18.50
N ASN A 146 13.12 19.06 19.36
CA ASN A 146 14.15 19.87 20.00
C ASN A 146 15.07 19.05 20.92
N THR A 147 14.56 17.97 21.50
CA THR A 147 15.36 17.00 22.29
C THR A 147 16.20 16.12 21.38
N PHE A 148 15.64 15.64 20.25
CA PHE A 148 16.39 14.93 19.22
C PHE A 148 17.58 15.76 18.71
N LEU A 149 17.36 17.04 18.38
CA LEU A 149 18.40 17.92 17.85
C LEU A 149 19.55 18.13 18.85
N LYS A 150 19.24 18.36 20.14
CA LYS A 150 20.26 18.45 21.21
C LYS A 150 21.06 17.16 21.39
N VAL A 151 20.41 15.99 21.27
CA VAL A 151 21.09 14.70 21.31
C VAL A 151 21.96 14.50 20.08
N LYS A 152 21.46 14.82 18.88
CA LYS A 152 22.23 14.79 17.63
C LYS A 152 23.48 15.68 17.73
N GLU A 153 23.33 16.92 18.16
CA GLU A 153 24.45 17.87 18.35
C GLU A 153 25.50 17.34 19.35
N ARG A 154 25.07 16.72 20.46
CA ARG A 154 25.97 16.13 21.45
C ARG A 154 26.77 14.92 20.94
N PHE A 155 26.17 14.09 20.08
CA PHE A 155 26.80 12.85 19.58
C PHE A 155 27.45 13.01 18.19
N ASP A 156 27.07 14.04 17.42
CA ASP A 156 27.59 14.39 16.10
C ASP A 156 27.96 15.90 16.03
N PRO A 157 28.87 16.41 16.89
CA PRO A 157 29.20 17.83 16.97
C PRO A 157 29.98 18.35 15.75
N LEU A 158 30.60 17.45 14.98
CA LEU A 158 31.31 17.76 13.73
C LEU A 158 30.44 17.59 12.48
N GLY A 159 29.20 17.10 12.62
CA GLY A 159 28.29 16.90 11.48
C GLY A 159 28.67 15.76 10.54
N LEU A 160 29.43 14.76 10.99
CA LEU A 160 29.90 13.61 10.19
C LEU A 160 28.74 12.78 9.62
N PHE A 161 27.60 12.73 10.31
CA PHE A 161 26.38 12.05 9.86
C PHE A 161 25.34 13.03 9.28
N SER A 162 25.78 14.26 8.97
CA SER A 162 24.93 15.35 8.49
C SER A 162 25.18 15.64 7.02
N THR A 163 24.11 15.80 6.24
CA THR A 163 24.17 16.18 4.84
C THR A 163 23.32 17.43 4.63
N GLU A 164 23.41 18.07 3.47
CA GLU A 164 22.51 19.17 3.14
C GLU A 164 21.03 18.73 3.27
N TRP A 165 20.69 17.56 2.73
CA TRP A 165 19.33 17.03 2.79
C TRP A 165 18.87 16.68 4.21
N THR A 166 19.72 16.10 5.08
CA THR A 166 19.31 15.85 6.47
C THR A 166 19.17 17.15 7.26
N ASN A 167 19.95 18.19 6.95
CA ASN A 167 19.77 19.52 7.53
C ASN A 167 18.49 20.22 7.03
N GLN A 168 18.05 19.96 5.78
CA GLN A 168 16.78 20.46 5.24
C GLN A 168 15.57 19.83 5.94
N ILE A 169 15.48 18.49 6.02
CA ILE A 169 14.31 17.81 6.64
C ILE A 169 14.22 18.05 8.16
N LEU A 170 15.35 18.28 8.83
CA LEU A 170 15.41 18.66 10.24
C LEU A 170 15.15 20.15 10.48
N GLY A 171 14.91 20.95 9.44
CA GLY A 171 14.60 22.38 9.54
C GLY A 171 15.79 23.24 10.00
N LEU A 172 17.02 22.75 9.84
CA LEU A 172 18.24 23.42 10.29
C LEU A 172 18.80 24.40 9.25
N LYS A 173 18.74 24.04 7.95
CA LYS A 173 19.24 24.88 6.85
C LYS A 173 18.58 24.52 5.52
N GLY A 174 18.21 25.54 4.75
CA GLY A 174 17.62 25.39 3.42
C GLY A 174 16.15 24.95 3.43
N ASN A 175 15.67 24.47 2.29
CA ASN A 175 14.35 23.86 2.13
C ASN A 175 14.52 22.50 1.42
N VAL A 176 13.71 21.51 1.79
CA VAL A 176 13.67 20.19 1.15
C VAL A 176 12.93 20.23 -0.20
N THR A 177 12.05 21.20 -0.44
CA THR A 177 11.33 21.35 -1.71
C THR A 177 12.29 21.66 -2.86
N ILE A 178 12.23 20.87 -3.95
CA ILE A 178 13.02 21.12 -5.18
C ILE A 178 12.08 21.49 -6.32
N VAL A 179 12.13 22.74 -6.76
CA VAL A 179 11.28 23.29 -7.83
C VAL A 179 11.98 23.18 -9.19
N LYS A 180 11.33 22.55 -10.17
CA LYS A 180 11.78 22.36 -11.57
C LYS A 180 10.64 21.82 -12.44
N GLU A 181 10.82 21.76 -13.77
CA GLU A 181 9.89 21.07 -14.68
C GLU A 181 9.64 19.63 -14.16
N GLY A 182 8.36 19.25 -14.04
CA GLY A 182 7.95 17.93 -13.54
C GLY A 182 8.10 17.67 -12.03
N CYS A 183 8.41 18.68 -11.19
CA CYS A 183 8.72 18.43 -9.78
C CYS A 183 7.56 17.84 -8.96
N ALA A 184 6.30 17.99 -9.36
CA ALA A 184 5.16 17.46 -8.62
C ALA A 184 5.00 15.94 -8.83
N LEU A 185 5.08 15.51 -10.09
CA LEU A 185 5.08 14.08 -10.48
C LEU A 185 6.17 13.28 -9.73
N GLU A 186 7.37 13.85 -9.61
CA GLU A 186 8.50 13.27 -8.85
C GLU A 186 8.33 13.37 -7.32
N GLY A 187 7.33 14.09 -6.80
CA GLY A 187 7.10 14.29 -5.36
C GLY A 187 8.10 15.23 -4.70
N LEU A 188 8.72 16.10 -5.49
CA LEU A 188 9.75 17.05 -5.08
C LEU A 188 9.18 18.42 -4.69
N CYS A 189 7.98 18.74 -5.18
CA CYS A 189 7.25 19.96 -4.88
C CYS A 189 5.73 19.69 -4.82
N VAL A 190 5.00 20.54 -4.12
CA VAL A 190 3.56 20.72 -4.38
C VAL A 190 3.44 21.55 -5.66
N CYS A 191 2.50 21.24 -6.57
CA CYS A 191 2.41 21.98 -7.82
C CYS A 191 1.96 23.44 -7.60
N SER A 192 2.57 24.37 -8.34
CA SER A 192 2.22 25.81 -8.32
C SER A 192 2.15 26.39 -9.72
N ASP A 193 3.03 25.91 -10.62
CA ASP A 193 3.02 26.19 -12.06
C ASP A 193 2.59 24.93 -12.85
N ASP A 194 1.99 25.10 -14.02
CA ASP A 194 1.58 23.99 -14.89
C ASP A 194 2.79 23.19 -15.42
N ALA A 195 3.97 23.80 -15.54
CA ALA A 195 5.23 23.12 -15.86
C ALA A 195 5.65 22.06 -14.83
N HIS A 196 5.13 22.10 -13.60
CA HIS A 196 5.41 21.08 -12.58
C HIS A 196 4.71 19.73 -12.91
N CYS A 197 3.76 19.73 -13.85
CA CYS A 197 2.83 18.62 -14.10
C CYS A 197 2.96 17.93 -15.47
N ALA A 198 3.95 18.30 -16.30
CA ALA A 198 4.09 17.86 -17.71
C ALA A 198 2.92 18.34 -18.62
N PRO A 199 2.80 19.66 -18.87
CA PRO A 199 1.68 20.25 -19.63
C PRO A 199 1.64 19.77 -21.09
N LYS A 200 2.81 19.40 -21.64
CA LYS A 200 2.99 18.78 -22.97
C LYS A 200 2.24 17.43 -23.11
N LYS A 201 1.87 16.79 -22.00
CA LYS A 201 1.06 15.55 -21.95
C LYS A 201 -0.39 15.80 -21.51
N GLY A 202 -0.84 17.06 -21.46
CA GLY A 202 -2.20 17.46 -21.07
C GLY A 202 -2.44 17.63 -19.57
N TYR A 203 -1.42 17.50 -18.72
CA TYR A 203 -1.55 17.55 -17.27
C TYR A 203 -1.16 18.93 -16.72
N LEU A 204 -2.09 19.59 -16.02
CA LEU A 204 -1.96 20.97 -15.52
C LEU A 204 -2.20 21.02 -14.00
N CYS A 205 -1.63 22.01 -13.32
CA CYS A 205 -1.68 22.15 -11.86
C CYS A 205 -3.02 22.75 -11.39
N ARG A 206 -3.89 21.95 -10.78
CA ARG A 206 -5.26 22.34 -10.42
C ARG A 206 -5.57 22.04 -8.94
N PRO A 207 -6.66 22.59 -8.36
CA PRO A 207 -7.08 22.26 -7.00
C PRO A 207 -7.47 20.78 -6.86
N GLY A 208 -7.33 20.22 -5.65
CA GLY A 208 -7.95 18.93 -5.31
C GLY A 208 -9.48 18.96 -5.44
N LYS A 209 -10.08 17.79 -5.66
CA LYS A 209 -11.52 17.60 -5.91
C LYS A 209 -12.36 17.61 -4.64
N VAL A 210 -11.81 17.08 -3.54
CA VAL A 210 -12.46 16.96 -2.22
C VAL A 210 -11.70 17.78 -1.18
N TYR A 211 -10.36 17.74 -1.21
CA TYR A 211 -9.49 18.63 -0.46
C TYR A 211 -8.96 19.74 -1.38
N THR A 212 -9.80 20.75 -1.63
CA THR A 212 -9.54 21.87 -2.55
C THR A 212 -8.32 22.74 -2.23
N LYS A 213 -7.68 22.55 -1.07
CA LYS A 213 -6.39 23.17 -0.72
C LYS A 213 -5.17 22.39 -1.25
N ALA A 214 -5.34 21.12 -1.63
CA ALA A 214 -4.33 20.37 -2.36
C ALA A 214 -4.12 20.98 -3.76
N ARG A 215 -2.92 20.82 -4.30
CA ARG A 215 -2.55 21.26 -5.64
C ARG A 215 -1.96 20.08 -6.39
N VAL A 216 -2.67 19.63 -7.42
CA VAL A 216 -2.48 18.32 -8.04
C VAL A 216 -2.42 18.42 -9.56
N CYS A 217 -1.70 17.49 -10.19
CA CYS A 217 -1.50 17.41 -11.63
C CYS A 217 -2.68 16.69 -12.30
N THR A 218 -3.69 17.45 -12.67
CA THR A 218 -4.92 16.95 -13.32
C THR A 218 -4.78 16.92 -14.83
N HIS A 219 -5.12 15.79 -15.45
CA HIS A 219 -5.27 15.70 -16.91
C HIS A 219 -6.46 16.54 -17.38
N ILE A 220 -6.19 17.61 -18.11
CA ILE A 220 -7.19 18.39 -18.80
C ILE A 220 -7.43 17.74 -20.16
N CYS A 221 -8.52 16.97 -20.24
CA CYS A 221 -9.10 16.63 -21.52
C CYS A 221 -9.59 17.94 -22.16
N TYR A 222 -8.82 18.47 -23.11
CA TYR A 222 -9.31 19.53 -23.98
C TYR A 222 -10.53 18.99 -24.70
N GLY A 223 -11.69 19.54 -24.37
CA GLY A 223 -12.93 19.27 -25.06
C GLY A 223 -12.83 19.82 -26.48
N SER A 224 -12.30 19.00 -27.40
CA SER A 224 -12.65 19.10 -28.81
C SER A 224 -14.16 19.04 -28.88
N SER A 225 -14.80 20.20 -29.05
CA SER A 225 -16.24 20.34 -29.23
C SER A 225 -16.60 19.82 -30.63
N VAL A 226 -16.48 18.49 -30.80
CA VAL A 226 -16.97 17.78 -31.98
C VAL A 226 -18.46 18.03 -32.00
N ASN A 227 -18.89 18.87 -32.93
CA ASN A 227 -20.27 19.30 -33.03
C ASN A 227 -21.10 18.13 -33.55
N VAL A 228 -21.65 17.32 -32.64
CA VAL A 228 -22.29 16.02 -32.93
C VAL A 228 -23.43 16.14 -33.96
N SER A 229 -23.99 17.35 -34.12
CA SER A 229 -24.87 17.74 -35.21
C SER A 229 -24.39 17.39 -36.62
N SER A 230 -23.07 17.19 -36.85
CA SER A 230 -22.53 16.79 -38.16
C SER A 230 -22.29 15.28 -38.34
N LEU A 231 -22.68 14.43 -37.39
CA LEU A 231 -22.42 12.98 -37.40
C LEU A 231 -23.68 12.14 -37.09
N ILE A 232 -24.84 12.55 -37.62
CA ILE A 232 -26.05 11.72 -37.68
C ILE A 232 -26.36 11.31 -39.14
N PRO A 233 -25.85 10.18 -39.62
CA PRO A 233 -26.47 9.46 -40.72
C PRO A 233 -27.82 8.91 -40.26
N ASN A 234 -28.89 9.12 -41.04
CA ASN A 234 -30.22 8.63 -40.70
C ASN A 234 -30.27 7.10 -40.64
N PHE A 235 -30.41 6.53 -39.44
CA PHE A 235 -30.67 5.10 -39.22
C PHE A 235 -32.10 4.89 -38.71
N PHE A 236 -33.04 4.91 -39.65
CA PHE A 236 -34.40 4.39 -39.46
C PHE A 236 -34.54 3.06 -40.21
N SER A 237 -35.34 2.15 -39.63
CA SER A 237 -35.47 0.74 -40.04
C SER A 237 -34.21 -0.11 -39.74
N THR A 238 -34.30 -1.38 -39.32
CA THR A 238 -35.48 -2.27 -39.17
C THR A 238 -35.35 -3.07 -37.86
N ILE A 239 -36.42 -3.15 -37.05
CA ILE A 239 -36.51 -4.13 -35.96
C ILE A 239 -37.26 -5.37 -36.48
N SER A 240 -36.57 -6.51 -36.52
CA SER A 240 -37.18 -7.81 -36.81
C SER A 240 -37.14 -8.70 -35.57
N ILE A 241 -38.31 -9.04 -35.03
CA ILE A 241 -38.46 -9.94 -33.89
C ILE A 241 -38.33 -11.38 -34.39
N LEU A 242 -37.49 -12.19 -33.74
CA LEU A 242 -37.50 -13.65 -33.90
C LEU A 242 -37.65 -14.34 -32.54
N ASN A 243 -38.87 -14.84 -32.31
CA ASN A 243 -39.19 -15.77 -31.22
C ASN A 243 -38.65 -17.17 -31.57
N SER A 244 -38.09 -17.87 -30.59
CA SER A 244 -37.92 -19.32 -30.63
C SER A 244 -38.00 -19.89 -29.22
N ARG A 245 -39.08 -20.62 -28.94
CA ARG A 245 -39.22 -21.43 -27.73
C ARG A 245 -38.62 -22.81 -27.98
N SER A 246 -37.90 -23.34 -27.00
CA SER A 246 -37.84 -24.77 -26.76
C SER A 246 -37.87 -25.05 -25.25
N VAL A 247 -38.29 -26.26 -24.90
CA VAL A 247 -38.66 -26.77 -23.57
C VAL A 247 -38.12 -28.21 -23.55
N MET A 248 -37.50 -28.76 -22.49
CA MET A 248 -38.18 -29.27 -21.28
C MET A 248 -37.17 -29.82 -20.24
N ASN A 249 -37.58 -29.82 -18.96
CA ASN A 249 -37.24 -30.67 -17.80
C ASN A 249 -35.94 -31.51 -17.72
N GLY A 250 -35.35 -31.54 -16.53
CA GLY A 250 -34.44 -32.59 -16.04
C GLY A 250 -34.05 -32.35 -14.56
N ALA A 251 -34.01 -33.39 -13.72
CA ALA A 251 -33.80 -33.27 -12.27
C ALA A 251 -32.54 -34.01 -11.75
N SER A 252 -32.21 -33.74 -10.47
CA SER A 252 -31.21 -34.37 -9.59
C SER A 252 -31.30 -35.92 -9.53
N PRO A 253 -30.30 -36.69 -8.99
CA PRO A 253 -29.40 -36.33 -7.88
C PRO A 253 -27.92 -36.85 -7.97
N ALA A 254 -27.23 -36.87 -6.82
CA ALA A 254 -25.79 -37.11 -6.65
C ALA A 254 -25.41 -38.58 -6.34
N HIS A 255 -24.10 -38.90 -6.43
CA HIS A 255 -23.42 -40.03 -5.77
C HIS A 255 -21.89 -39.77 -5.62
N SER A 256 -21.12 -40.73 -5.08
CA SER A 256 -19.77 -40.55 -4.49
C SER A 256 -18.77 -41.66 -4.98
N LEU A 257 -17.56 -41.96 -4.45
CA LEU A 257 -16.84 -41.78 -3.15
C LEU A 257 -15.29 -41.95 -3.35
N VAL A 258 -14.49 -41.66 -2.30
CA VAL A 258 -13.29 -42.39 -1.73
C VAL A 258 -12.61 -43.52 -2.57
N SER A 259 -11.28 -43.80 -2.58
CA SER A 259 -10.12 -43.52 -1.69
C SER A 259 -8.74 -43.75 -2.39
N THR A 260 -7.60 -43.42 -1.73
CA THR A 260 -6.39 -44.32 -1.62
C THR A 260 -5.31 -43.82 -0.62
N THR A 261 -4.41 -44.71 -0.18
CA THR A 261 -3.42 -44.57 0.92
C THR A 261 -2.13 -45.41 0.63
N ALA A 262 -0.99 -45.36 1.34
CA ALA A 262 -0.63 -44.76 2.65
C ALA A 262 0.62 -43.83 2.58
N VAL A 263 1.78 -43.92 3.27
CA VAL A 263 2.51 -44.94 4.08
C VAL A 263 3.13 -44.26 5.35
N ALA A 264 3.84 -44.98 6.25
CA ALA A 264 4.07 -44.55 7.64
C ALA A 264 5.48 -44.82 8.26
N GLY A 265 5.71 -44.29 9.49
CA GLY A 265 6.76 -44.67 10.48
C GLY A 265 7.44 -43.48 11.21
N GLY A 266 7.78 -43.49 12.51
CA GLY A 266 7.43 -44.40 13.63
C GLY A 266 8.34 -44.29 14.90
N GLY A 267 7.77 -44.18 16.12
CA GLY A 267 8.45 -44.24 17.47
C GLY A 267 9.16 -42.95 17.96
N GLY A 268 9.43 -42.63 19.25
CA GLY A 268 9.19 -43.21 20.61
C GLY A 268 10.21 -42.60 21.64
N SER A 269 10.16 -42.68 23.00
CA SER A 269 9.17 -43.02 24.05
C SER A 269 9.71 -42.72 25.49
N SER A 270 8.83 -42.44 26.49
CA SER A 270 9.06 -42.48 27.99
C SER A 270 10.05 -41.44 28.61
N GLY A 271 10.16 -41.15 29.94
CA GLY A 271 9.40 -41.45 31.19
C GLY A 271 10.31 -41.80 32.42
N ALA A 272 10.05 -41.53 33.72
CA ALA A 272 9.10 -40.67 34.47
C ALA A 272 9.37 -40.61 36.03
N ALA A 273 8.88 -39.55 36.72
CA ALA A 273 8.52 -39.39 38.18
C ALA A 273 9.55 -39.30 39.38
N ALA A 274 9.16 -38.48 40.40
CA ALA A 274 9.30 -38.62 41.89
C ALA A 274 10.33 -37.80 42.75
N GLY A 275 9.80 -37.08 43.79
CA GLY A 275 10.45 -36.68 45.08
C GLY A 275 11.28 -35.37 45.15
N LEU A 276 11.37 -34.60 46.27
CA LEU A 276 10.63 -34.57 47.56
C LEU A 276 10.79 -33.16 48.26
N ASP A 277 10.15 -32.96 49.42
CA ASP A 277 10.37 -31.93 50.50
C ASP A 277 9.92 -30.44 50.37
N ASP A 278 8.74 -30.18 50.97
CA ASP A 278 8.39 -29.16 51.99
C ASP A 278 8.86 -27.68 51.94
N PHE A 279 7.87 -26.78 51.88
CA PHE A 279 7.63 -25.72 52.89
C PHE A 279 6.13 -25.39 52.96
N HIS A 280 5.56 -25.26 54.17
CA HIS A 280 4.13 -24.96 54.39
C HIS A 280 3.93 -23.54 54.95
N PHE A 281 2.94 -22.81 54.42
CA PHE A 281 2.42 -21.54 54.96
C PHE A 281 0.88 -21.60 55.01
N PRO A 282 0.22 -20.86 55.93
CA PRO A 282 -1.23 -20.96 56.13
C PRO A 282 -2.03 -20.37 54.95
N PRO A 283 -3.29 -20.82 54.75
CA PRO A 283 -4.13 -20.40 53.62
C PRO A 283 -4.74 -18.99 53.78
N ASP A 284 -5.49 -18.58 52.76
CA ASP A 284 -6.50 -17.51 52.76
C ASP A 284 -6.02 -16.05 52.74
N ILE A 285 -4.97 -15.74 51.97
CA ILE A 285 -4.82 -14.42 51.34
C ILE A 285 -4.58 -14.59 49.82
N PRO A 286 -5.57 -14.27 48.96
CA PRO A 286 -5.38 -14.26 47.51
C PRO A 286 -4.26 -13.29 47.12
N SER A 287 -3.24 -13.82 46.46
CA SER A 287 -2.01 -13.09 46.19
C SER A 287 -2.27 -11.86 45.32
N MET A 288 -1.41 -10.85 45.46
CA MET A 288 -1.44 -9.68 44.57
C MET A 288 -1.16 -10.05 43.11
N GLN A 289 -0.56 -11.22 42.87
CA GLN A 289 -0.29 -11.76 41.54
C GLN A 289 -1.56 -12.38 40.93
N GLU A 290 -2.34 -13.19 41.66
CA GLU A 290 -3.63 -13.72 41.16
C GLU A 290 -4.64 -12.59 40.83
N ARG A 291 -4.74 -11.56 41.69
CA ARG A 291 -5.59 -10.38 41.40
C ARG A 291 -5.14 -9.61 40.15
N LYS A 292 -3.82 -9.55 39.91
CA LYS A 292 -3.23 -8.92 38.73
C LYS A 292 -3.46 -9.76 37.47
N ASP A 293 -3.36 -11.08 37.58
CA ASP A 293 -3.54 -12.00 36.44
C ASP A 293 -5.02 -12.12 36.06
N GLU A 294 -5.94 -12.06 37.02
CA GLU A 294 -7.38 -11.96 36.73
C GLU A 294 -7.74 -10.61 36.10
N ALA A 295 -7.21 -9.49 36.62
CA ALA A 295 -7.38 -8.18 35.99
C ALA A 295 -6.80 -8.15 34.57
N MET A 296 -5.65 -8.81 34.34
CA MET A 296 -5.06 -8.98 33.01
C MET A 296 -5.93 -9.85 32.10
N ARG A 297 -6.59 -10.88 32.65
CA ARG A 297 -7.52 -11.76 31.91
C ARG A 297 -8.77 -11.01 31.47
N VAL A 298 -9.37 -10.19 32.33
CA VAL A 298 -10.51 -9.32 32.02
C VAL A 298 -10.11 -8.28 30.96
N LEU A 299 -9.03 -7.51 31.19
CA LEU A 299 -8.54 -6.52 30.22
C LEU A 299 -8.19 -7.12 28.85
N LYS A 300 -7.69 -8.37 28.83
CA LYS A 300 -7.46 -9.11 27.59
C LYS A 300 -8.77 -9.51 26.91
N ALA A 301 -9.79 -9.94 27.65
CA ALA A 301 -11.11 -10.27 27.09
C ALA A 301 -11.81 -9.04 26.50
N ASP A 302 -11.79 -7.91 27.22
CA ASP A 302 -12.34 -6.63 26.74
C ASP A 302 -11.61 -6.16 25.46
N LEU A 303 -10.27 -6.20 25.47
CA LEU A 303 -9.45 -5.83 24.32
C LEU A 303 -9.70 -6.74 23.10
N MET A 304 -9.86 -8.05 23.32
CA MET A 304 -10.22 -8.99 22.25
C MET A 304 -11.65 -8.75 21.74
N THR A 305 -12.58 -8.33 22.60
CA THR A 305 -13.98 -8.07 22.22
C THR A 305 -14.12 -6.81 21.36
N GLU A 306 -13.43 -5.72 21.70
CA GLU A 306 -13.37 -4.53 20.85
C GLU A 306 -12.54 -4.78 19.58
N LEU A 307 -11.52 -5.63 19.61
CA LEU A 307 -10.80 -6.06 18.40
C LEU A 307 -11.71 -6.86 17.45
N ASP A 308 -12.47 -7.83 17.96
CA ASP A 308 -13.44 -8.62 17.17
C ASP A 308 -14.52 -7.74 16.53
N LYS A 309 -14.92 -6.68 17.24
CA LYS A 309 -15.93 -5.69 16.80
C LYS A 309 -15.39 -4.77 15.71
N GLU A 310 -14.16 -4.27 15.83
CA GLU A 310 -13.48 -3.55 14.74
C GLU A 310 -13.23 -4.47 13.53
N VAL A 311 -12.80 -5.72 13.74
CA VAL A 311 -12.62 -6.72 12.66
C VAL A 311 -13.93 -6.98 11.93
N LYS A 312 -15.06 -7.17 12.63
CA LYS A 312 -16.38 -7.33 11.99
C LYS A 312 -16.81 -6.07 11.23
N SER A 313 -16.48 -4.87 11.69
CA SER A 313 -16.71 -3.64 10.91
C SER A 313 -15.86 -3.54 9.63
N LEU A 314 -14.72 -4.25 9.58
CA LEU A 314 -13.91 -4.40 8.37
C LEU A 314 -14.43 -5.54 7.46
N GLU A 315 -15.09 -6.56 8.01
CA GLU A 315 -15.88 -7.54 7.23
C GLU A 315 -17.13 -6.89 6.62
N GLU A 316 -17.76 -5.90 7.26
CA GLU A 316 -18.81 -5.08 6.64
C GLU A 316 -18.28 -4.20 5.49
N ASP A 317 -16.98 -3.87 5.46
CA ASP A 317 -16.29 -3.26 4.31
C ASP A 317 -15.85 -4.29 3.23
N SER A 318 -16.34 -5.55 3.29
CA SER A 318 -16.10 -6.65 2.30
C SER A 318 -16.31 -6.24 0.84
N TRP A 319 -17.24 -5.31 0.57
CA TRP A 319 -17.55 -4.80 -0.77
C TRP A 319 -16.32 -4.33 -1.56
N MET A 320 -15.22 -3.96 -0.88
CA MET A 320 -13.92 -3.66 -1.48
C MET A 320 -13.35 -4.81 -2.33
N PHE A 321 -13.78 -6.06 -2.11
CA PHE A 321 -13.34 -7.27 -2.81
C PHE A 321 -14.42 -7.93 -3.69
N GLU A 322 -15.65 -7.41 -3.67
CA GLU A 322 -16.82 -7.97 -4.37
C GLU A 322 -16.98 -7.46 -5.82
N GLY A 323 -16.08 -6.59 -6.26
CA GLY A 323 -15.96 -6.21 -7.67
C GLY A 323 -15.78 -7.44 -8.57
N PRO A 324 -16.34 -7.45 -9.80
CA PRO A 324 -16.26 -8.61 -10.68
C PRO A 324 -14.81 -8.90 -11.03
N ARG A 325 -14.28 -10.02 -10.51
CA ARG A 325 -12.94 -10.55 -10.85
C ARG A 325 -12.86 -10.79 -12.36
N SER A 326 -12.43 -9.78 -13.10
CA SER A 326 -12.27 -9.84 -14.55
C SER A 326 -11.33 -10.99 -14.86
N ARG A 327 -11.86 -12.04 -15.52
CA ARG A 327 -11.11 -13.24 -15.88
C ARG A 327 -9.76 -12.82 -16.46
N ILE A 328 -8.67 -13.16 -15.77
CA ILE A 328 -7.32 -12.86 -16.24
C ILE A 328 -7.18 -13.51 -17.60
N HIS A 329 -7.11 -12.68 -18.66
CA HIS A 329 -6.87 -13.18 -20.00
C HIS A 329 -5.49 -13.82 -20.00
N LEU A 330 -5.45 -15.15 -20.05
CA LEU A 330 -4.23 -15.90 -20.26
C LEU A 330 -3.59 -15.38 -21.55
N ILE A 331 -2.46 -14.67 -21.40
CA ILE A 331 -1.69 -14.15 -22.54
C ILE A 331 -1.05 -15.37 -23.21
N SER A 332 -1.80 -15.96 -24.14
CA SER A 332 -1.34 -17.06 -24.97
C SER A 332 -0.11 -16.59 -25.75
N ARG A 333 1.06 -17.13 -25.39
CA ARG A 333 2.30 -16.88 -26.14
C ARG A 333 2.09 -17.40 -27.56
N ARG A 334 2.09 -16.50 -28.55
CA ARG A 334 2.34 -16.88 -29.96
C ARG A 334 3.77 -17.44 -30.05
N GLY A 335 3.90 -18.74 -29.84
CA GLY A 335 5.11 -19.47 -30.21
C GLY A 335 5.22 -19.52 -31.72
N ASN A 336 6.14 -18.76 -32.30
CA ASN A 336 6.44 -18.89 -33.72
C ASN A 336 7.05 -20.27 -33.98
N PHE A 337 6.49 -21.00 -34.94
CA PHE A 337 7.01 -22.29 -35.38
C PHE A 337 8.40 -22.12 -36.02
N LEU A 338 9.45 -22.51 -35.29
CA LEU A 338 10.71 -22.93 -35.89
C LEU A 338 10.66 -24.44 -36.08
N LYS A 339 10.58 -24.88 -37.35
CA LYS A 339 10.53 -26.30 -37.72
C LYS A 339 11.84 -26.97 -37.31
N LYS A 340 11.80 -27.90 -36.35
CA LYS A 340 12.93 -28.79 -36.06
C LYS A 340 12.88 -29.94 -37.06
N GLY A 341 13.80 -29.95 -38.01
CA GLY A 341 13.99 -31.01 -38.99
C GLY A 341 15.46 -31.38 -39.08
N GLY A 342 15.74 -32.64 -39.43
CA GLY A 342 17.10 -33.20 -39.45
C GLY A 342 17.46 -33.93 -38.16
N GLU A 343 17.56 -35.25 -38.26
CA GLU A 343 18.36 -36.06 -37.35
C GLU A 343 19.86 -35.88 -37.68
N VAL A 344 20.73 -36.29 -36.74
CA VAL A 344 21.81 -37.29 -36.94
C VAL A 344 22.93 -37.03 -35.90
N LYS A 345 22.90 -37.85 -34.84
CA LYS A 345 23.95 -38.81 -34.48
C LYS A 345 25.43 -38.40 -34.75
N LEU A 346 26.25 -38.35 -33.69
CA LEU A 346 27.25 -39.40 -33.40
C LEU A 346 28.13 -39.04 -32.18
N TRP A 347 28.44 -40.08 -31.38
CA TRP A 347 29.35 -40.13 -30.22
C TRP A 347 29.01 -39.18 -29.06
#